data_AF-A0A261AFM8-F1
#
_entry.id   AF-A0A261AFM8-F1
#
_cell.length_a   1.000
_cell.length_b   1.000
_cell.length_c   1.000
_cell.angle_alpha   90.00
_cell.angle_beta   90.00
_cell.angle_gamma   90.00
#
_symmetry.space_group_name_H-M   'P 1'
#
loop_
_entity.id
_entity.type
_entity.pdbx_description
1 polymer ?
#
loop_
_entity_poly.entity_id
_entity_poly.type
_entity_poly.pdbx_seq_one_letter_code
_entity_poly.pdbx_strand_id
1 'polypeptide(L)'
;MDSINAKEIAEANLKQMQSDWEFLRKKVGLLQEQADESKVAALCAVADDTGSPLVQRYLLDFLVSAFPLDSTNLTDEDFVQLLRRCLFVVLRRDMSLNRRLHTWLINRSGETRGVSGLSLGGPDDGIELSFFKERVLGLVHGALEQYLSLDMIETPFANHQQSIWGDRKE
;
A
#
# COMPACT_ATOMS: atom_id res chain seq x y z
N MET A 1 -53.71 -18.98 34.49
CA MET A 1 -52.40 -18.42 34.84
C MET A 1 -51.41 -19.06 33.89
N ASP A 2 -51.05 -18.33 32.85
CA ASP A 2 -50.08 -18.78 31.85
C ASP A 2 -48.71 -18.93 32.51
N SER A 3 -48.37 -20.16 32.90
CA SER A 3 -47.01 -20.49 33.32
C SER A 3 -46.15 -20.56 32.06
N ILE A 4 -45.63 -19.40 31.65
CA ILE A 4 -44.67 -19.34 30.56
C ILE A 4 -43.46 -20.17 30.99
N ASN A 5 -43.15 -21.20 30.20
CA ASN A 5 -42.11 -22.15 30.51
C ASN A 5 -40.75 -21.43 30.47
N ALA A 6 -40.07 -21.35 31.62
CA ALA A 6 -38.77 -20.68 31.74
C ALA A 6 -37.74 -21.17 30.72
N LYS A 7 -37.87 -22.44 30.28
CA LYS A 7 -37.05 -23.03 29.23
C LYS A 7 -37.26 -22.36 27.87
N GLU A 8 -38.51 -22.06 27.52
CA GLU A 8 -38.89 -21.44 26.25
C GLU A 8 -38.41 -19.98 26.17
N ILE A 9 -38.46 -19.25 27.30
CA ILE A 9 -37.87 -17.91 27.44
C ILE A 9 -36.34 -17.98 27.25
N ALA A 10 -35.67 -18.95 27.89
CA ALA A 10 -34.22 -19.10 27.78
C ALA A 10 -33.79 -19.43 26.34
N GLU A 11 -34.52 -20.31 25.65
CA GLU A 11 -34.26 -20.66 24.24
C GLU A 11 -34.50 -19.46 23.30
N ALA A 12 -35.56 -18.67 23.53
CA ALA A 12 -35.82 -17.45 22.77
C ALA A 12 -34.70 -16.41 22.96
N ASN A 13 -34.26 -16.20 24.20
CA ASN A 13 -33.16 -15.28 24.52
C ASN A 13 -31.84 -15.73 23.88
N LEU A 14 -31.54 -17.03 23.90
CA LEU A 14 -30.33 -17.57 23.28
C LEU A 14 -30.34 -17.36 21.76
N LYS A 15 -31.48 -17.64 21.09
CA LYS A 15 -31.64 -17.38 19.66
C LYS A 15 -31.49 -15.90 19.32
N GLN A 16 -32.05 -15.02 20.15
CA GLN A 16 -31.92 -13.58 19.97
C GLN A 16 -30.46 -13.13 20.08
N MET A 17 -29.74 -13.59 21.11
CA MET A 17 -28.32 -13.27 21.29
C MET A 17 -27.45 -13.78 20.14
N GLN A 18 -27.75 -14.96 19.59
CA GLN A 18 -27.04 -15.48 18.42
C GLN A 18 -27.30 -14.62 17.17
N SER A 19 -28.54 -14.20 16.94
CA SER A 19 -28.88 -13.31 15.84
C SER A 19 -28.20 -11.94 15.97
N ASP A 20 -28.18 -11.38 17.18
CA ASP A 20 -27.53 -10.09 17.46
C ASP A 20 -26.01 -10.17 17.26
N TRP A 21 -25.40 -11.29 17.67
CA TRP A 21 -23.97 -11.52 17.47
C TRP A 21 -23.59 -11.59 15.98
N GLU A 22 -24.35 -12.33 15.18
CA GLU A 22 -24.12 -12.40 13.73
C GLU A 22 -24.34 -11.05 13.04
N PHE A 23 -25.37 -10.30 13.47
CA PHE A 23 -25.59 -8.94 12.97
C PHE A 23 -24.41 -8.02 13.27
N LEU A 24 -23.93 -8.01 14.51
CA LEU A 24 -22.77 -7.20 14.91
C LEU A 24 -21.51 -7.62 14.15
N ARG A 25 -21.27 -8.92 14.00
CA ARG A 25 -20.13 -9.45 13.23
C ARG A 25 -20.16 -8.97 11.78
N LYS A 26 -21.32 -9.05 11.13
CA LYS A 26 -21.51 -8.57 9.75
C LYS A 26 -21.30 -7.06 9.65
N LYS A 27 -21.84 -6.29 10.60
CA LYS A 27 -21.69 -4.82 10.63
C LYS A 27 -20.25 -4.39 10.85
N VAL A 28 -19.52 -5.06 11.74
CA VAL A 28 -18.08 -4.83 11.96
C VAL A 28 -17.30 -5.12 10.67
N GLY A 29 -17.61 -6.22 9.97
CA GLY A 29 -16.99 -6.53 8.68
C GLY A 29 -17.19 -5.42 7.63
N LEU A 30 -18.42 -4.92 7.47
CA LEU A 30 -18.73 -3.82 6.53
C LEU A 30 -17.98 -2.52 6.85
N LEU A 31 -17.90 -2.17 8.15
CA LEU A 31 -17.18 -0.98 8.59
C LEU A 31 -15.67 -1.11 8.36
N GLN A 32 -15.12 -2.31 8.53
CA GLN A 32 -13.73 -2.61 8.24
C GLN A 32 -13.42 -2.44 6.75
N GLU A 33 -14.24 -3.03 5.89
CA GLU A 33 -14.11 -2.96 4.42
C GLU A 33 -14.16 -1.51 3.91
N GLN A 34 -15.13 -0.72 4.40
CA GLN A 34 -15.22 0.70 4.05
C GLN A 34 -13.99 1.51 4.52
N ALA A 35 -13.44 1.17 5.69
CA ALA A 35 -12.22 1.78 6.18
C ALA A 35 -11.02 1.41 5.30
N ASP A 36 -10.92 0.17 4.84
CA ASP A 36 -9.82 -0.31 4.00
C ASP A 36 -9.83 0.37 2.61
N GLU A 37 -11.00 0.48 1.97
CA GLU A 37 -11.16 1.21 0.71
C GLU A 37 -10.71 2.68 0.84
N SER A 38 -11.11 3.35 1.92
CA SER A 38 -10.72 4.74 2.18
C SER A 38 -9.22 4.93 2.44
N LYS A 39 -8.53 3.93 3.02
CA LYS A 39 -7.08 3.98 3.26
C LYS A 39 -6.32 3.98 1.94
N VAL A 40 -6.67 3.08 1.02
CA VAL A 40 -5.96 2.92 -0.26
C VAL A 40 -6.14 4.17 -1.11
N ALA A 41 -7.36 4.70 -1.19
CA ALA A 41 -7.65 5.95 -1.88
C ALA A 41 -6.81 7.13 -1.35
N ALA A 42 -6.67 7.24 -0.02
CA ALA A 42 -5.85 8.29 0.60
C ALA A 42 -4.35 8.12 0.27
N LEU A 43 -3.79 6.92 0.44
CA LEU A 43 -2.38 6.65 0.12
C LEU A 43 -2.06 6.91 -1.36
N CYS A 44 -3.00 6.57 -2.21
CA CYS A 44 -2.94 6.80 -3.64
C CYS A 44 -2.94 8.30 -3.99
N ALA A 45 -3.81 9.09 -3.35
CA ALA A 45 -3.81 10.55 -3.53
C ALA A 45 -2.47 11.18 -3.09
N VAL A 46 -1.86 10.65 -2.02
CA VAL A 46 -0.53 11.08 -1.56
C VAL A 46 0.57 10.67 -2.55
N ALA A 47 0.45 9.51 -3.20
CA ALA A 47 1.41 9.06 -4.22
C ALA A 47 1.38 9.95 -5.46
N ASP A 48 0.18 10.40 -5.85
CA ASP A 48 -0.06 11.28 -6.99
C ASP A 48 0.35 12.75 -6.70
N ASP A 49 0.60 13.12 -5.44
CA ASP A 49 1.13 14.45 -5.07
C ASP A 49 2.59 14.60 -5.50
N THR A 50 2.75 15.08 -6.73
CA THR A 50 4.05 15.32 -7.37
C THR A 50 4.65 16.67 -7.02
N GLY A 51 3.92 17.55 -6.30
CA GLY A 51 4.32 18.91 -5.98
C GLY A 51 5.40 19.01 -4.91
N SER A 52 5.55 17.97 -4.07
CA SER A 52 6.58 17.92 -3.03
C SER A 52 7.27 16.56 -2.96
N PRO A 53 8.58 16.47 -3.31
CA PRO A 53 9.36 15.25 -3.15
C PRO A 53 9.41 14.74 -1.70
N LEU A 54 9.20 15.61 -0.71
CA LEU A 54 9.16 15.22 0.70
C LEU A 54 7.93 14.37 1.01
N VAL A 55 6.76 14.71 0.45
CA VAL A 55 5.52 13.96 0.65
C VAL A 55 5.68 12.52 0.15
N GLN A 56 6.24 12.36 -1.05
CA GLN A 56 6.52 11.04 -1.62
C GLN A 56 7.58 10.25 -0.82
N ARG A 57 8.56 10.93 -0.21
CA ARG A 57 9.54 10.28 0.69
C ARG A 57 8.86 9.73 1.93
N TYR A 58 8.06 10.55 2.61
CA TYR A 58 7.34 10.13 3.82
C TYR A 58 6.32 9.04 3.52
N LEU A 59 5.66 9.10 2.36
CA LEU A 59 4.78 8.01 1.91
C LEU A 59 5.56 6.70 1.76
N LEU A 60 6.69 6.69 1.05
CA LEU A 60 7.45 5.46 0.86
C LEU A 60 8.04 4.93 2.18
N ASP A 61 8.51 5.80 3.06
CA ASP A 61 8.97 5.41 4.40
C ASP A 61 7.83 4.80 5.24
N PHE A 62 6.61 5.35 5.09
CA PHE A 62 5.40 4.80 5.71
C PHE A 62 4.98 3.46 5.10
N LEU A 63 5.00 3.30 3.77
CA LEU A 63 4.66 2.03 3.11
C LEU A 63 5.62 0.91 3.50
N VAL A 64 6.92 1.20 3.59
CA VAL A 64 7.94 0.23 4.05
C VAL A 64 7.64 -0.26 5.46
N SER A 65 7.18 0.61 6.36
CA SER A 65 6.99 0.27 7.78
C SER A 65 5.60 -0.29 8.10
N ALA A 66 4.55 0.27 7.51
CA ALA A 66 3.16 -0.05 7.84
C ALA A 66 2.48 -1.00 6.83
N PHE A 67 2.94 -1.02 5.57
CA PHE A 67 2.32 -1.79 4.48
C PHE A 67 3.35 -2.60 3.67
N PRO A 68 4.08 -3.53 4.31
CA PRO A 68 4.98 -4.41 3.57
C PRO A 68 4.17 -5.34 2.63
N LEU A 69 4.74 -5.71 1.49
CA LEU A 69 4.04 -6.39 0.39
C LEU A 69 3.65 -7.86 0.69
N ASP A 70 4.10 -8.41 1.80
CA ASP A 70 3.71 -9.70 2.36
C ASP A 70 2.67 -9.60 3.48
N SER A 71 2.27 -8.39 3.87
CA SER A 71 1.22 -8.22 4.88
C SER A 71 -0.17 -8.50 4.31
N THR A 72 -1.07 -8.90 5.21
CA THR A 72 -2.50 -9.09 4.93
C THR A 72 -3.31 -7.82 5.21
N ASN A 73 -2.66 -6.65 5.31
CA ASN A 73 -3.31 -5.38 5.65
C ASN A 73 -4.08 -4.78 4.46
N LEU A 74 -3.70 -5.16 3.24
CA LEU A 74 -4.28 -4.70 1.99
C LEU A 74 -4.45 -5.91 1.06
N THR A 75 -5.40 -5.83 0.13
CA THR A 75 -5.56 -6.85 -0.90
C THR A 75 -4.50 -6.71 -1.99
N ASP A 76 -4.33 -7.74 -2.82
CA ASP A 76 -3.40 -7.69 -3.95
C ASP A 76 -3.79 -6.57 -4.94
N GLU A 77 -5.09 -6.34 -5.14
CA GLU A 77 -5.61 -5.27 -5.99
C GLU A 77 -5.23 -3.89 -5.44
N ASP A 78 -5.33 -3.69 -4.12
CA ASP A 78 -4.94 -2.45 -3.47
C ASP A 78 -3.44 -2.17 -3.61
N PHE A 79 -2.61 -3.21 -3.44
CA PHE A 79 -1.18 -3.10 -3.66
C PHE A 79 -0.84 -2.79 -5.12
N VAL A 80 -1.55 -3.41 -6.08
CA VAL A 80 -1.40 -3.12 -7.50
C VAL A 80 -1.71 -1.65 -7.79
N GLN A 81 -2.79 -1.10 -7.26
CA GLN A 81 -3.14 0.32 -7.43
C GLN A 81 -2.08 1.27 -6.83
N LEU A 82 -1.55 0.94 -5.66
CA LEU A 82 -0.48 1.70 -5.00
C LEU A 82 0.83 1.63 -5.79
N LEU A 83 1.24 0.43 -6.19
CA LEU A 83 2.45 0.19 -6.98
C LEU A 83 2.38 0.92 -8.31
N ARG A 84 1.23 0.91 -8.98
CA ARG A 84 1.02 1.63 -10.23
C ARG A 84 1.41 3.10 -10.09
N ARG A 85 0.99 3.77 -9.01
CA ARG A 85 1.32 5.18 -8.74
C ARG A 85 2.78 5.37 -8.32
N CYS A 86 3.30 4.46 -7.50
CA CYS A 86 4.66 4.56 -6.97
C CYS A 86 5.75 4.21 -8.00
N LEU A 87 5.50 3.32 -8.98
CA LEU A 87 6.49 2.92 -9.99
C LEU A 87 6.96 4.09 -10.86
N PHE A 88 6.11 5.11 -11.07
CA PHE A 88 6.49 6.32 -11.82
C PHE A 88 7.59 7.14 -11.17
N VAL A 89 7.76 7.01 -9.86
CA VAL A 89 8.88 7.60 -9.13
C VAL A 89 10.22 7.22 -9.75
N VAL A 90 10.37 5.96 -10.22
CA VAL A 90 11.59 5.46 -10.87
C VAL A 90 11.98 6.31 -12.08
N LEU A 91 10.99 6.78 -12.84
CA LEU A 91 11.20 7.57 -14.05
C LEU A 91 11.66 9.00 -13.74
N ARG A 92 11.40 9.54 -12.55
CA ARG A 92 11.69 10.94 -12.17
C ARG A 92 13.16 11.22 -11.85
N ARG A 93 14.02 10.20 -11.87
CA ARG A 93 15.48 10.29 -11.57
C ARG A 93 15.83 10.78 -10.15
N ASP A 94 14.92 10.73 -9.18
CA ASP A 94 15.23 11.02 -7.78
C ASP A 94 15.83 9.76 -7.11
N MET A 95 17.13 9.79 -6.85
CA MET A 95 17.86 8.66 -6.25
C MET A 95 17.37 8.29 -4.84
N SER A 96 16.88 9.27 -4.08
CA SER A 96 16.40 9.08 -2.71
C SER A 96 15.05 8.38 -2.68
N LEU A 97 14.16 8.76 -3.60
CA LEU A 97 12.88 8.10 -3.80
C LEU A 97 13.05 6.69 -4.39
N ASN A 98 13.93 6.53 -5.39
CA ASN A 98 14.22 5.22 -5.99
C ASN A 98 14.73 4.23 -4.95
N ARG A 99 15.69 4.64 -4.09
CA ARG A 99 16.19 3.76 -3.00
C ARG A 99 15.08 3.30 -2.07
N ARG A 100 14.14 4.17 -1.70
CA ARG A 100 13.02 3.83 -0.83
C ARG A 100 12.02 2.89 -1.50
N LEU A 101 11.71 3.14 -2.76
CA LEU A 101 10.86 2.24 -3.54
C LEU A 101 11.49 0.84 -3.65
N HIS A 102 12.78 0.74 -3.97
CA HIS A 102 13.48 -0.55 -3.99
C HIS A 102 13.47 -1.24 -2.62
N THR A 103 13.62 -0.47 -1.54
CA THR A 103 13.52 -0.98 -0.17
C THR A 103 12.14 -1.61 0.05
N TRP A 104 11.07 -0.95 -0.39
CA TRP A 104 9.71 -1.49 -0.27
C TRP A 104 9.48 -2.75 -1.12
N LEU A 105 10.05 -2.80 -2.33
CA LEU A 105 9.89 -3.94 -3.25
C LEU A 105 10.65 -5.20 -2.82
N ILE A 106 11.75 -5.05 -2.09
CA ILE A 106 12.66 -6.17 -1.77
C ILE A 106 12.50 -6.63 -0.32
N ASN A 107 12.12 -5.73 0.59
CA ASN A 107 12.04 -6.08 2.01
C ASN A 107 10.74 -6.77 2.36
N ARG A 108 10.87 -7.83 3.16
CA ARG A 108 9.76 -8.53 3.80
C ARG A 108 9.39 -7.86 5.12
N SER A 109 8.15 -8.05 5.59
CA SER A 109 7.74 -7.66 6.93
C SER A 109 8.74 -8.17 7.99
N GLY A 110 9.25 -7.24 8.81
CA GLY A 110 10.24 -7.55 9.86
C GLY A 110 11.72 -7.50 9.43
N GLU A 111 12.03 -7.44 8.13
CA GLU A 111 13.39 -7.29 7.60
C GLU A 111 13.63 -5.82 7.18
N THR A 112 13.44 -4.86 8.08
CA THR A 112 13.85 -3.47 7.82
C THR A 112 15.34 -3.31 8.12
N ARG A 113 16.19 -4.12 7.50
CA ARG A 113 17.62 -3.83 7.44
C ARG A 113 17.75 -2.64 6.52
N GLY A 114 18.02 -1.46 7.10
CA GLY A 114 18.16 -0.22 6.34
C GLY A 114 19.07 -0.41 5.13
N VAL A 115 18.88 0.40 4.09
CA VAL A 115 19.64 0.34 2.82
C VAL A 115 21.18 0.34 3.02
N SER A 116 21.66 0.75 4.18
CA SER A 116 23.06 0.66 4.63
C SER A 116 23.54 -0.76 4.95
N GLY A 117 22.64 -1.74 4.98
CA GLY A 117 22.85 -3.15 5.31
C GLY A 117 22.56 -4.10 4.14
N LEU A 118 22.62 -3.61 2.89
CA LEU A 118 22.98 -4.48 1.78
C LEU A 118 24.40 -4.97 2.09
N SER A 119 24.51 -6.07 2.84
CA SER A 119 25.76 -6.80 2.99
C SER A 119 26.22 -7.15 1.58
N LEU A 120 27.13 -6.35 1.03
CA LEU A 120 28.05 -6.73 -0.04
C LEU A 120 29.09 -7.68 0.58
N GLY A 121 28.58 -8.77 1.17
CA GLY A 121 29.21 -9.57 2.20
C GLY A 121 29.65 -10.95 1.74
N GLY A 122 30.11 -11.08 0.51
CA GLY A 122 30.83 -12.27 0.04
C GLY A 122 30.13 -13.04 -1.09
N PRO A 123 30.83 -14.01 -1.70
CA PRO A 123 30.43 -14.63 -2.96
C PRO A 123 29.14 -15.45 -2.94
N ASP A 124 28.51 -15.60 -1.77
CA ASP A 124 27.30 -16.42 -1.52
C ASP A 124 26.12 -15.62 -0.95
N ASP A 125 26.30 -14.32 -0.63
CA ASP A 125 25.23 -13.42 -0.18
C ASP A 125 24.48 -12.87 -1.39
N GLY A 126 23.78 -13.76 -2.11
CA GLY A 126 22.81 -13.34 -3.11
C GLY A 126 21.73 -12.50 -2.43
N ILE A 127 21.39 -11.33 -2.98
CA ILE A 127 20.15 -10.64 -2.61
C ILE A 127 19.03 -11.69 -2.72
N GLU A 128 18.37 -12.00 -1.61
CA GLU A 128 17.32 -13.00 -1.57
C GLU A 128 16.09 -12.47 -2.34
N LEU A 129 16.15 -12.60 -3.67
CA LEU A 129 15.11 -12.17 -4.60
C LEU A 129 13.98 -13.21 -4.70
N SER A 130 13.99 -14.25 -3.87
CA SER A 130 12.92 -15.26 -3.76
C SER A 130 11.59 -14.56 -3.53
N PHE A 131 11.52 -13.71 -2.50
CA PHE A 131 10.35 -12.92 -2.15
C PHE A 131 9.90 -12.04 -3.32
N PHE A 132 10.84 -11.33 -3.96
CA PHE A 132 10.51 -10.49 -5.09
C PHE A 132 9.90 -11.31 -6.23
N LYS A 133 10.52 -12.43 -6.60
CA LYS A 133 10.06 -13.29 -7.70
C LYS A 133 8.73 -13.98 -7.40
N GLU A 134 8.54 -14.44 -6.18
CA GLU A 134 7.37 -15.25 -5.79
C GLU A 134 6.13 -14.40 -5.47
N ARG A 135 6.32 -13.19 -4.94
CA ARG A 135 5.23 -12.32 -4.50
C ARG A 135 5.16 -11.00 -5.27
N VAL A 136 6.25 -10.24 -5.26
CA VAL A 136 6.22 -8.83 -5.69
C VAL A 136 6.14 -8.71 -7.21
N LEU A 137 6.76 -9.63 -7.95
CA LEU A 137 6.79 -9.61 -9.41
C LEU A 137 5.38 -9.67 -10.01
N GLY A 138 4.48 -10.48 -9.43
CA GLY A 138 3.07 -10.53 -9.85
C GLY A 138 2.35 -9.19 -9.64
N LEU A 139 2.57 -8.55 -8.50
CA LEU A 139 1.98 -7.24 -8.19
C LEU A 139 2.52 -6.14 -9.12
N VAL A 140 3.83 -6.14 -9.39
CA VAL A 140 4.47 -5.20 -10.33
C VAL A 140 3.95 -5.41 -11.75
N HIS A 141 3.80 -6.67 -12.18
CA HIS A 141 3.22 -6.98 -13.48
C HIS A 141 1.80 -6.45 -13.62
N GLY A 142 0.93 -6.73 -12.64
CA GLY A 142 -0.44 -6.21 -12.63
C GLY A 142 -0.48 -4.67 -12.63
N ALA A 143 0.41 -4.03 -11.88
CA ALA A 143 0.50 -2.56 -11.84
C ALA A 143 0.91 -1.98 -13.21
N LEU A 144 1.86 -2.62 -13.89
CA LEU A 144 2.29 -2.21 -15.24
C LEU A 144 1.21 -2.48 -16.29
N GLU A 145 0.51 -3.62 -16.23
CA GLU A 145 -0.62 -3.91 -17.12
C GLU A 145 -1.74 -2.90 -16.96
N GLN A 146 -2.16 -2.61 -15.72
CA GLN A 146 -3.17 -1.58 -15.44
C GLN A 146 -2.72 -0.19 -15.85
N TYR A 147 -1.42 0.09 -15.82
CA TYR A 147 -0.91 1.36 -16.31
C TYR A 147 -0.95 1.44 -17.83
N LEU A 148 -0.46 0.40 -18.52
CA LEU A 148 -0.37 0.36 -19.98
C LEU A 148 -1.75 0.32 -20.64
N SER A 149 -2.79 -0.10 -19.92
CA SER A 149 -4.18 -0.01 -20.37
C SER A 149 -4.78 1.40 -20.27
N LEU A 150 -4.08 2.38 -19.68
CA LEU A 150 -4.54 3.77 -19.65
C LEU A 150 -4.25 4.43 -21.01
N ASP A 151 -5.31 4.88 -21.70
CA ASP A 151 -5.25 5.51 -23.03
C ASP A 151 -4.48 6.86 -23.07
N MET A 152 -4.22 7.48 -21.91
CA MET A 152 -3.54 8.77 -21.81
C MET A 152 -2.48 8.73 -20.71
N ILE A 153 -1.23 9.02 -21.09
CA ILE A 153 -0.09 9.12 -20.18
C ILE A 153 0.23 10.60 -19.94
N GLU A 154 -0.13 11.12 -18.76
CA GLU A 154 0.38 12.42 -18.32
C GLU A 154 1.81 12.24 -17.82
N THR A 155 2.78 12.65 -18.64
CA THR A 155 4.17 12.69 -18.17
C THR A 155 4.37 13.91 -17.27
N PRO A 156 4.77 13.76 -15.99
CA PRO A 156 4.91 14.86 -15.04
C PRO A 156 6.11 15.80 -15.35
N PHE A 157 6.73 15.66 -16.53
CA PHE A 157 7.86 16.48 -16.96
C PHE A 157 7.44 17.81 -17.60
N ALA A 158 6.15 18.01 -17.88
CA ALA A 158 5.65 19.29 -18.36
C ALA A 158 5.51 20.27 -17.17
N ASN A 159 6.51 21.14 -17.03
CA ASN A 159 6.58 22.30 -16.13
C ASN A 159 7.00 22.05 -14.67
N HIS A 160 8.29 22.28 -14.39
CA HIS A 160 8.74 23.16 -13.28
C HIS A 160 10.24 23.50 -13.30
N GLN A 161 11.00 23.21 -14.37
CA GLN A 161 12.39 23.67 -14.50
C GLN A 161 12.57 25.03 -15.18
N GLN A 162 11.51 25.82 -15.38
CA GLN A 162 11.67 27.21 -15.82
C GLN A 162 11.76 28.16 -14.62
N SER A 163 12.93 28.81 -14.54
CA SER A 163 13.22 30.03 -13.76
C SER A 163 13.65 29.88 -12.30
N ILE A 164 14.82 29.26 -12.07
CA ILE A 164 15.69 29.66 -10.93
C ILE A 164 16.99 30.34 -11.39
N TRP A 165 17.27 30.34 -12.69
CA TRP A 165 18.44 31.01 -13.31
C TRP A 165 18.03 32.09 -14.31
N GLY A 166 16.96 32.82 -13.97
CA GLY A 166 16.29 33.74 -14.87
C GLY A 166 16.16 35.17 -14.36
N ASP A 167 17.03 35.65 -13.47
CA ASP A 167 17.26 37.10 -13.37
C ASP A 167 18.58 37.41 -12.63
N ARG A 168 19.62 37.66 -13.41
CA ARG A 168 20.76 38.47 -12.95
C ARG A 168 21.24 39.25 -14.17
N LYS A 169 20.45 40.26 -14.56
CA LYS A 169 20.89 41.30 -15.48
C LYS A 169 21.61 42.39 -14.68
N GLU A 170 22.86 42.58 -15.08
CA GLU A 170 23.71 43.79 -15.04
C GLU A 170 23.85 44.55 -13.71
#